data_AF-A0A6G6YQ44-F1
#
_entry.id   AF-A0A6G6YQ44-F1
#
_cell.length_a   1.000
_cell.length_b   1.000
_cell.length_c   1.000
_cell.angle_alpha   90.00
_cell.angle_beta   90.00
_cell.angle_gamma   90.00
#
_symmetry.space_group_name_H-M   'P 1'
#
loop_
_entity.id
_entity.type
_entity.pdbx_description
1 polymer ?
#
loop_
_entity_poly.entity_id
_entity_poly.type
_entity_poly.pdbx_seq_one_letter_code
_entity_poly.pdbx_strand_id
1 'polypeptide(L)'
;MSDFDWDSADVVIPEQPRTAIFTNDDGQVVVRQHCWPDDDVVVVISPPHAITVALAILRAAGHDDIEFIRNCGAGFEDVELPELPSPRKRPNVEEMKAARPDIDWDRATADFDEFAAKTAPKDPTAAERQRRRRDKLRDSHAKSVTSERDTAPVVYGEVA
;
A
#
# COMPACT_ATOMS: atom_id res chain seq x y z
N MET A 1 -16.38 29.17 15.77
CA MET A 1 -15.82 29.21 14.41
C MET A 1 -15.42 30.66 14.19
N SER A 2 -14.13 30.96 14.16
CA SER A 2 -13.65 32.31 13.85
C SER A 2 -13.78 32.54 12.34
N ASP A 3 -14.31 33.70 11.95
CA ASP A 3 -14.33 34.11 10.56
C ASP A 3 -12.90 34.23 10.02
N PHE A 4 -12.73 33.85 8.75
CA PHE A 4 -11.46 33.96 8.04
C PHE A 4 -11.06 35.44 7.88
N ASP A 5 -9.82 35.78 8.24
CA ASP A 5 -9.29 37.15 8.24
C ASP A 5 -8.25 37.33 7.12
N TRP A 6 -8.57 38.21 6.17
CA TRP A 6 -7.71 38.56 5.03
C TRP A 6 -6.46 39.37 5.43
N ASP A 7 -6.47 39.98 6.61
CA ASP A 7 -5.35 40.77 7.15
C ASP A 7 -4.48 39.96 8.13
N SER A 8 -4.80 38.68 8.33
CA SER A 8 -3.94 37.75 9.06
C SER A 8 -2.63 37.52 8.29
N ALA A 9 -1.57 37.09 8.99
CA ALA A 9 -0.26 36.80 8.39
C ALA A 9 -0.28 35.61 7.41
N ASP A 10 -1.46 35.11 7.05
CA ASP A 10 -1.65 34.01 6.13
C ASP A 10 -1.44 34.49 4.70
N VAL A 11 -0.43 33.92 4.05
CA VAL A 11 -0.06 34.27 2.67
C VAL A 11 -1.12 33.72 1.72
N VAL A 12 -1.98 34.59 1.20
CA VAL A 12 -2.87 34.25 0.08
C VAL A 12 -2.04 34.23 -1.20
N ILE A 13 -1.80 33.04 -1.74
CA ILE A 13 -1.18 32.86 -3.06
C ILE A 13 -2.28 33.01 -4.12
N PRO A 14 -2.26 34.05 -4.97
CA PRO A 14 -3.34 34.34 -5.92
C PRO A 14 -3.41 33.32 -7.07
N GLU A 15 -2.30 32.65 -7.37
CA GLU A 15 -2.20 31.64 -8.43
C GLU A 15 -1.53 30.37 -7.90
N GLN A 16 -2.22 29.22 -8.00
CA GLN A 16 -1.62 27.96 -7.62
C GLN A 16 -0.51 27.59 -8.62
N PRO A 17 0.72 27.35 -8.15
CA PRO A 17 1.83 27.02 -9.04
C PRO A 17 1.55 25.72 -9.79
N ARG A 18 1.89 25.68 -11.09
CA ARG A 18 1.74 24.46 -11.88
C ARG A 18 2.60 23.36 -11.26
N THR A 19 1.95 22.26 -10.89
CA THR A 19 2.62 21.14 -10.21
C THR A 19 2.56 19.90 -11.10
N ALA A 20 3.71 19.29 -11.33
CA ALA A 20 3.85 18.04 -12.07
C ALA A 20 4.41 16.95 -11.15
N ILE A 21 3.81 15.75 -11.23
CA ILE A 21 4.28 14.56 -10.51
C ILE A 21 4.58 13.50 -11.56
N PHE A 22 5.81 13.01 -11.60
CA PHE A 22 6.26 12.01 -12.57
C PHE A 22 7.35 11.11 -11.99
N THR A 23 7.65 10.02 -12.68
CA THR A 23 8.76 9.12 -12.34
C THR A 23 9.94 9.41 -13.27
N ASN A 24 11.15 9.52 -12.72
CA ASN A 24 12.37 9.63 -13.53
C ASN A 24 12.94 8.26 -13.92
N ASP A 25 14.01 8.24 -14.71
CA ASP A 25 14.67 7.01 -15.17
C ASP A 25 15.23 6.16 -14.01
N ASP A 26 15.52 6.78 -12.87
CA ASP A 26 15.97 6.12 -11.64
C ASP A 26 14.81 5.54 -10.80
N GLY A 27 13.57 5.64 -11.28
CA GLY A 27 12.38 5.12 -10.58
C GLY A 27 11.93 5.97 -9.39
N GLN A 28 12.47 7.18 -9.23
CA GLN A 28 12.13 8.11 -8.15
C GLN A 28 10.88 8.92 -8.50
N VAL A 29 10.07 9.24 -7.49
CA VAL A 29 8.94 10.16 -7.67
C VAL A 29 9.46 11.59 -7.59
N VAL A 30 9.22 12.36 -8.65
CA VAL A 30 9.62 13.76 -8.75
C VAL A 30 8.37 14.64 -8.70
N VAL A 31 8.33 15.54 -7.73
CA VAL A 31 7.33 16.61 -7.65
C VAL A 31 8.03 17.90 -8.08
N ARG A 32 7.64 18.43 -9.23
CA ARG A 32 8.15 19.70 -9.77
C ARG A 32 7.07 20.75 -9.69
N GLN A 33 7.37 21.87 -9.04
CA GLN A 33 6.47 22.99 -8.91
C GLN A 33 7.07 24.21 -9.62
N HIS A 34 6.31 24.77 -10.56
CA HIS A 34 6.72 25.97 -11.27
C HIS A 34 6.36 27.21 -10.45
N CYS A 35 7.31 27.68 -9.66
CA CYS A 35 7.24 28.95 -8.97
C CYS A 35 7.72 30.07 -9.90
N TRP A 36 7.08 31.24 -9.78
CA TRP A 36 7.56 32.50 -10.35
C TRP A 36 7.58 33.48 -9.18
N PRO A 37 8.62 34.31 -8.98
CA PRO A 37 9.75 34.61 -9.88
C PRO A 37 10.98 33.68 -9.73
N ASP A 38 10.95 32.73 -8.80
CA ASP A 38 12.10 31.87 -8.48
C ASP A 38 12.25 30.66 -9.44
N ASP A 39 13.39 29.98 -9.41
CA ASP A 39 13.59 28.72 -10.13
C ASP A 39 12.62 27.65 -9.64
N ASP A 40 12.26 26.71 -10.52
CA ASP A 40 11.37 25.60 -10.18
C ASP A 40 11.84 24.84 -8.94
N VAL A 41 10.93 24.64 -8.00
CA VAL A 41 11.17 23.78 -6.83
C VAL A 41 10.95 22.33 -7.24
N VAL A 42 11.98 21.50 -7.03
CA VAL A 42 11.94 20.08 -7.33
C VAL A 42 12.17 19.28 -6.04
N VAL A 43 11.20 18.44 -5.70
CA VAL A 43 11.30 17.46 -4.61
C VAL A 43 11.44 16.07 -5.23
N VAL A 44 12.48 15.35 -4.84
CA VAL A 44 12.74 13.99 -5.33
C VAL A 44 12.59 13.01 -4.17
N ILE A 45 11.74 12.01 -4.35
CA ILE A 45 11.44 10.98 -3.36
C ILE A 45 11.92 9.64 -3.89
N SER A 46 12.97 9.10 -3.28
CA SER A 46 13.49 7.78 -3.65
C SER A 46 12.52 6.67 -3.23
N PRO A 47 12.49 5.52 -3.94
CA PRO A 47 11.59 4.41 -3.62
C PRO A 47 11.64 3.93 -2.15
N PRO A 48 12.81 3.85 -1.48
CA PRO A 48 12.86 3.44 -0.08
C PRO A 48 12.15 4.41 0.88
N HIS A 49 12.02 5.69 0.51
CA HIS A 49 11.43 6.73 1.34
C HIS A 49 9.97 7.05 0.99
N ALA A 50 9.44 6.49 -0.09
CA ALA A 50 8.11 6.82 -0.59
C ALA A 50 7.00 6.57 0.44
N ILE A 51 7.07 5.44 1.16
CA ILE A 51 6.09 5.10 2.20
C ILE A 51 6.19 6.07 3.38
N THR A 52 7.43 6.37 3.82
CA THR A 52 7.67 7.28 4.94
C THR A 52 7.12 8.68 4.66
N VAL A 53 7.37 9.21 3.46
CA VAL A 53 6.84 10.51 3.04
C VAL A 53 5.31 10.50 2.99
N ALA A 54 4.71 9.45 2.43
CA ALA A 54 3.25 9.32 2.38
C ALA A 54 2.62 9.28 3.77
N LEU A 55 3.19 8.52 4.71
CA LEU A 55 2.72 8.47 6.10
C LEU A 55 2.86 9.84 6.80
N ALA A 56 3.98 10.54 6.58
CA ALA A 56 4.18 11.86 7.16
C ALA A 56 3.13 12.88 6.67
N ILE A 57 2.79 12.84 5.37
CA ILE A 57 1.74 13.69 4.79
C ILE A 57 0.38 13.36 5.41
N LEU A 58 0.03 12.08 5.54
CA LEU A 58 -1.26 11.67 6.12
C LEU A 58 -1.39 12.10 7.58
N ARG A 59 -0.34 11.91 8.39
CA ARG A 59 -0.31 12.38 9.78
C ARG A 59 -0.45 13.90 9.89
N ALA A 60 0.26 14.64 9.04
CA ALA A 60 0.13 16.10 8.99
C ALA A 60 -1.28 16.56 8.61
N ALA A 61 -2.00 15.76 7.81
CA ALA A 61 -3.41 15.99 7.47
C ALA A 61 -4.41 15.51 8.55
N GLY A 62 -3.94 14.97 9.67
CA GLY A 62 -4.77 14.46 10.77
C GLY A 62 -5.30 13.04 10.56
N HIS A 63 -4.73 12.28 9.61
CA HIS A 63 -5.07 10.89 9.33
C HIS A 63 -4.07 9.92 9.98
N ASP A 64 -4.07 9.87 11.31
CA ASP A 64 -3.18 8.99 12.09
C ASP A 64 -3.64 7.53 12.14
N ASP A 65 -4.83 7.26 11.64
CA ASP A 65 -5.51 5.97 11.64
C ASP A 65 -5.27 5.14 10.36
N ILE A 66 -4.59 5.70 9.36
CA ILE A 66 -4.34 5.05 8.07
C ILE A 66 -3.01 4.29 8.10
N GLU A 67 -3.07 2.99 7.85
CA GLU A 67 -1.90 2.12 7.73
C GLU A 67 -1.71 1.62 6.28
N PHE A 68 -0.47 1.64 5.78
CA PHE A 68 -0.14 1.03 4.49
C PHE A 68 0.16 -0.45 4.66
N ILE A 69 -0.68 -1.31 4.08
CA ILE A 69 -0.45 -2.75 4.03
C ILE A 69 0.13 -3.09 2.66
N ARG A 70 1.43 -3.42 2.61
CA ARG A 70 2.01 -4.02 1.41
C ARG A 70 1.64 -5.51 1.41
N ASN A 71 0.77 -5.92 0.49
CA ASN A 71 0.43 -7.33 0.33
C ASN A 71 1.59 -8.05 -0.37
N CYS A 72 2.64 -8.36 0.38
CA CYS A 72 3.76 -9.19 -0.06
C CYS A 72 3.26 -10.63 -0.09
N GLY A 73 3.02 -11.21 -1.26
CA GLY A 73 2.50 -12.56 -1.44
C GLY A 73 3.34 -13.70 -0.82
N ALA A 74 4.46 -13.41 -0.15
CA ALA A 74 5.23 -14.35 0.64
C ALA A 74 6.22 -13.61 1.57
N GLY A 75 6.09 -13.80 2.89
CA GLY A 75 7.14 -13.49 3.87
C GLY A 75 7.06 -12.10 4.51
N PHE A 76 7.27 -12.07 5.83
CA PHE A 76 7.48 -10.86 6.61
C PHE A 76 8.99 -10.58 6.63
N GLU A 77 9.38 -9.41 6.15
CA GLU A 77 10.70 -8.84 6.42
C GLU A 77 10.57 -8.07 7.74
N ASP A 78 11.36 -8.43 8.75
CA ASP A 78 11.33 -7.80 10.06
C ASP A 78 11.87 -6.36 9.95
N VAL A 79 10.96 -5.42 9.69
CA VAL A 79 11.19 -3.99 9.89
C VAL A 79 10.83 -3.70 11.34
N GLU A 80 11.78 -3.18 12.12
CA GLU A 80 11.53 -2.68 13.47
C GLU A 80 10.49 -1.55 13.41
N LEU A 81 9.22 -1.90 13.56
CA LEU A 81 8.12 -0.95 13.68
C LEU A 81 8.18 -0.35 15.09
N PRO A 82 8.01 0.98 15.24
CA PRO A 82 7.77 1.56 16.56
C PRO A 82 6.56 0.86 17.19
N GLU A 83 6.66 0.51 18.47
CA GLU A 83 5.66 -0.29 19.18
C GLU A 83 4.25 0.31 19.05
N LEU A 84 3.49 -0.18 18.08
CA LEU A 84 2.05 0.05 18.02
C LEU A 84 1.41 -0.69 19.21
N PRO A 85 0.36 -0.13 19.82
CA PRO A 85 -0.36 -0.82 20.87
C PRO A 85 -0.81 -2.20 20.36
N SER A 86 -0.44 -3.24 21.10
CA SER A 86 -0.75 -4.65 20.79
C SER A 86 -2.18 -4.82 20.24
N PRO A 87 -2.41 -5.67 19.21
CA PRO A 87 -3.72 -5.95 18.63
C PRO A 87 -4.82 -6.37 19.64
N ARG A 88 -4.42 -6.65 20.89
CA ARG A 88 -5.27 -6.98 22.03
C ARG A 88 -5.98 -5.78 22.68
N LYS A 89 -5.79 -4.55 22.20
CA LYS A 89 -6.55 -3.35 22.63
C LYS A 89 -7.45 -2.78 21.53
N ARG A 90 -8.06 -3.63 20.69
CA ARG A 90 -9.19 -3.14 19.89
C ARG A 90 -10.36 -2.89 20.84
N PRO A 91 -10.98 -1.71 20.82
CA PRO A 91 -12.21 -1.51 21.56
C PRO A 91 -13.23 -2.56 21.12
N ASN A 92 -13.96 -3.12 22.08
CA ASN A 92 -15.00 -4.10 21.75
C ASN A 92 -16.02 -3.43 20.80
N VAL A 93 -16.69 -4.21 19.94
CA VAL A 93 -17.73 -3.70 19.03
C VAL A 93 -18.79 -2.90 19.81
N GLU A 94 -19.09 -3.32 21.04
CA GLU A 94 -19.98 -2.59 21.95
C GLU A 94 -19.45 -1.20 22.34
N GLU A 95 -18.15 -1.08 22.60
CA GLU A 95 -17.51 0.21 22.92
C GLU A 95 -17.49 1.11 21.69
N MET A 96 -17.27 0.55 20.49
CA MET A 96 -17.34 1.30 19.23
C MET A 96 -18.76 1.83 18.94
N LYS A 97 -19.79 0.99 19.18
CA LYS A 97 -21.19 1.41 19.04
C LYS A 97 -21.55 2.51 20.05
N ALA A 98 -21.06 2.41 21.29
CA ALA A 98 -21.29 3.41 22.33
C ALA A 98 -20.58 4.75 22.05
N ALA A 99 -19.37 4.72 21.46
CA ALA A 99 -18.60 5.92 21.13
C ALA A 99 -19.22 6.75 19.98
N ARG A 100 -20.04 6.13 19.14
CA ARG A 100 -20.68 6.75 17.98
C ARG A 100 -22.19 6.51 17.97
N PRO A 101 -22.95 7.15 18.89
CA PRO A 101 -24.41 7.01 18.94
C PRO A 101 -25.11 7.74 17.77
N ASP A 102 -24.36 8.54 17.01
CA ASP A 102 -24.82 9.21 15.78
C ASP A 102 -25.04 8.22 14.62
N ILE A 103 -24.45 7.02 14.69
CA ILE A 103 -24.54 6.01 13.65
C ILE A 103 -25.63 5.00 14.02
N ASP A 104 -26.60 4.80 13.12
CA ASP A 104 -27.57 3.72 13.19
C ASP A 104 -26.90 2.40 12.75
N TRP A 105 -26.23 1.76 13.71
CA TRP A 105 -25.50 0.51 13.51
C TRP A 105 -26.41 -0.66 13.10
N ASP A 106 -27.68 -0.63 13.49
CA ASP A 106 -28.63 -1.70 13.15
C ASP A 106 -28.99 -1.60 11.66
N ARG A 107 -29.23 -0.38 11.17
CA ARG A 107 -29.39 -0.13 9.73
C ARG A 107 -28.13 -0.48 8.93
N ALA A 108 -26.95 -0.07 9.40
CA ALA A 108 -25.70 -0.39 8.71
C ALA A 108 -25.47 -1.91 8.63
N THR A 109 -25.81 -2.66 9.67
CA THR A 109 -25.70 -4.12 9.67
C THR A 109 -26.71 -4.76 8.71
N ALA A 110 -27.95 -4.26 8.69
CA ALA A 110 -28.98 -4.75 7.78
C ALA A 110 -28.60 -4.58 6.30
N ASP A 111 -27.98 -3.46 5.92
CA ASP A 111 -27.51 -3.23 4.55
C ASP A 111 -26.42 -4.24 4.15
N PHE A 112 -25.53 -4.61 5.07
CA PHE A 112 -24.52 -5.64 4.86
C PHE A 112 -25.12 -7.05 4.76
N ASP A 113 -26.09 -7.38 5.60
CA ASP A 113 -26.78 -8.67 5.57
C ASP A 113 -27.61 -8.83 4.29
N GLU A 114 -28.27 -7.77 3.83
CA GLU A 114 -28.99 -7.75 2.56
C GLU A 114 -28.03 -7.94 1.37
N PHE A 115 -26.85 -7.30 1.41
CA PHE A 115 -25.82 -7.51 0.39
C PHE A 115 -25.29 -8.94 0.39
N ALA A 116 -25.00 -9.50 1.57
CA ALA A 116 -24.55 -10.88 1.71
C ALA A 116 -25.62 -11.87 1.19
N ALA A 117 -26.89 -11.62 1.47
CA ALA A 117 -28.01 -12.42 0.99
C ALA A 117 -28.20 -12.34 -0.54
N LYS A 118 -27.88 -11.20 -1.16
CA LYS A 118 -27.91 -11.02 -2.62
C LYS A 118 -26.73 -11.67 -3.33
N THR A 119 -25.61 -11.87 -2.65
CA THR A 119 -24.48 -12.59 -3.24
C THR A 119 -24.74 -14.09 -3.28
N ALA A 120 -24.60 -14.70 -4.46
CA ALA A 120 -24.71 -16.14 -4.60
C ALA A 120 -23.71 -16.84 -3.64
N PRO A 121 -24.11 -17.94 -2.98
CA PRO A 121 -23.22 -18.69 -2.10
C PRO A 121 -21.93 -19.02 -2.84
N LYS A 122 -20.78 -18.69 -2.23
CA LYS A 122 -19.48 -19.10 -2.77
C LYS A 122 -19.49 -20.61 -2.99
N ASP A 123 -19.11 -21.03 -4.19
CA ASP A 123 -19.05 -22.44 -4.54
C ASP A 123 -18.19 -23.20 -3.52
N PRO A 124 -18.77 -24.15 -2.75
CA PRO A 124 -18.06 -24.86 -1.69
C PRO A 124 -16.93 -25.74 -2.26
N THR A 125 -16.98 -26.06 -3.55
CA THR A 125 -15.96 -26.86 -4.23
C THR A 125 -14.83 -26.03 -4.83
N ALA A 126 -14.89 -24.69 -4.78
CA ALA A 126 -13.88 -23.81 -5.37
C ALA A 126 -12.49 -24.05 -4.76
N ALA A 127 -12.42 -24.24 -3.44
CA ALA A 127 -11.17 -24.54 -2.74
C ALA A 127 -10.58 -25.89 -3.19
N GLU A 128 -11.42 -26.91 -3.33
CA GLU A 128 -11.01 -28.26 -3.77
C GLU A 128 -10.57 -28.27 -5.24
N ARG A 129 -11.25 -27.52 -6.12
CA ARG A 129 -10.82 -27.34 -7.53
C ARG A 129 -9.44 -26.69 -7.61
N GLN A 130 -9.19 -25.66 -6.79
CA GLN A 130 -7.89 -24.99 -6.73
C GLN A 130 -6.79 -25.91 -6.19
N ARG A 131 -7.09 -26.74 -5.21
CA ARG A 131 -6.17 -27.78 -4.72
C ARG A 131 -5.77 -28.74 -5.83
N ARG A 132 -6.73 -29.35 -6.53
CA ARG A 132 -6.48 -30.28 -7.64
C ARG A 132 -5.70 -29.65 -8.78
N ARG A 133 -5.96 -28.36 -9.08
CA ARG A 133 -5.21 -27.62 -10.10
C ARG A 133 -3.73 -27.47 -9.72
N ARG A 134 -3.45 -27.13 -8.45
CA ARG A 134 -2.07 -27.01 -7.93
C ARG A 134 -1.32 -28.34 -7.94
N ASP A 135 -2.00 -29.43 -7.57
CA ASP A 135 -1.40 -30.77 -7.61
C ASP A 135 -1.02 -31.17 -9.04
N LYS A 136 -1.90 -30.93 -10.03
CA LYS A 136 -1.60 -31.17 -11.45
C LYS A 136 -0.41 -30.36 -11.96
N LEU A 137 -0.30 -29.10 -11.56
CA LEU A 137 0.83 -28.24 -11.93
C LEU A 137 2.14 -28.77 -11.34
N ARG A 138 2.12 -29.24 -10.08
CA ARG A 138 3.30 -29.82 -9.43
C ARG A 138 3.79 -31.08 -10.14
N ASP A 139 2.87 -31.97 -10.52
CA ASP A 139 3.21 -33.21 -11.22
C ASP A 139 3.73 -32.96 -12.66
N SER A 140 3.23 -31.92 -13.33
CA SER A 140 3.75 -31.53 -14.65
C SER A 140 5.17 -30.98 -14.61
N HIS A 141 5.53 -30.22 -13.56
CA HIS A 141 6.85 -29.63 -13.41
C HIS A 141 7.92 -30.66 -13.01
N ALA A 142 7.55 -31.72 -12.29
CA ALA A 142 8.47 -32.81 -11.95
C ALA A 142 8.91 -33.65 -13.16
N LYS A 143 8.17 -33.59 -14.28
CA LYS A 143 8.47 -34.35 -15.51
C LYS A 143 9.42 -33.64 -16.49
N SER A 144 9.70 -32.35 -16.32
CA SER A 144 10.49 -31.56 -17.28
C SER A 144 11.90 -31.21 -16.81
N VAL A 145 12.35 -31.68 -15.63
CA VAL A 145 13.73 -31.50 -15.19
C VAL A 145 14.57 -32.67 -15.69
N THR A 146 14.97 -32.61 -16.97
CA THR A 146 16.08 -33.43 -17.48
C THR A 146 17.37 -32.92 -16.87
N SER A 147 18.09 -33.79 -16.16
CA SER A 147 19.35 -33.51 -15.45
C SER A 147 20.57 -33.30 -16.36
N GLU A 148 20.37 -32.82 -17.59
CA GLU A 148 21.43 -32.65 -18.59
C GLU A 148 21.71 -31.17 -18.83
N ARG A 149 22.39 -30.52 -17.89
CA ARG A 149 23.16 -29.28 -18.12
C ARG A 149 24.01 -29.01 -16.89
N ASP A 150 25.28 -29.39 -16.97
CA ASP A 150 26.43 -28.55 -16.64
C ASP A 150 27.67 -29.40 -16.33
N THR A 151 28.34 -29.85 -17.39
CA THR A 151 29.78 -30.11 -17.36
C THR A 151 30.38 -29.55 -18.64
N ALA A 152 30.75 -28.27 -18.62
CA ALA A 152 31.64 -27.69 -19.63
C ALA A 152 33.09 -27.84 -19.14
N PRO A 153 34.03 -28.35 -19.96
CA PRO A 153 35.42 -28.44 -19.57
C PRO A 153 36.09 -27.05 -19.60
N VAL A 154 36.68 -26.65 -18.48
CA VAL A 154 37.51 -25.44 -18.36
C VAL A 154 38.84 -25.68 -19.09
N VAL A 155 39.06 -24.97 -20.19
CA VAL A 155 40.34 -24.96 -20.91
C VAL A 155 41.23 -23.87 -20.29
N TYR A 156 42.31 -24.26 -19.62
CA TYR A 156 43.35 -23.33 -19.20
C TYR A 156 44.27 -23.03 -20.39
N GLY A 157 44.33 -21.76 -20.80
CA GLY A 157 45.31 -21.28 -21.77
C GLY A 157 46.65 -20.99 -21.08
N GLU A 158 47.70 -21.67 -21.50
CA GLU A 158 49.08 -21.30 -21.19
C GLU A 158 49.47 -20.06 -21.98
N VAL A 159 50.04 -19.07 -21.29
CA VAL A 159 50.71 -17.92 -21.89
C VAL A 159 52.21 -18.17 -21.77
N ALA A 160 52.88 -18.31 -22.90
CA ALA A 160 54.35 -18.26 -23.03
C ALA A 160 54.69 -17.36 -24.22
#